data_AF-B4MMX5-F1
#
_entry.id   AF-B4MMX5-F1
#
_cell.length_a   1.000
_cell.length_b   1.000
_cell.length_c   1.000
_cell.angle_alpha   90.00
_cell.angle_beta   90.00
_cell.angle_gamma   90.00
#
_symmetry.space_group_name_H-M   'P 1'
#
loop_
_entity.id
_entity.type
_entity.pdbx_description
1 polymer ?
#
loop_
_entity_poly.entity_id
_entity_poly.type
_entity_poly.pdbx_seq_one_letter_code
_entity_poly.pdbx_strand_id
1 'polypeptide(L)'
;MSNYQRLVNQEQQSSGIRSSSSLSSTSQRFPSVGYHLYLLREQLSRRNVEYMRLSKAKYFITETLLAKTVSNLKGCNIDELKTVNNQIVFKHKLKRQIHRLRKLQSLGIKNANPHMESTEL
;
A
#
# COMPACT_ATOMS: atom_id res chain seq x y z
N MET A 1 -9.99 21.01 15.93
CA MET A 1 -10.18 19.69 16.58
C MET A 1 -11.20 18.88 15.79
N SER A 2 -11.08 17.56 15.76
CA SER A 2 -12.01 16.72 15.01
C SER A 2 -13.32 16.54 15.78
N ASN A 3 -14.45 16.39 15.08
CA ASN A 3 -15.78 16.29 15.72
C ASN A 3 -15.88 15.13 16.73
N TYR A 4 -15.05 14.10 16.55
CA TYR A 4 -14.86 12.99 17.49
C TYR A 4 -14.41 13.41 18.90
N GLN A 5 -13.63 14.48 19.04
CA GLN A 5 -13.20 14.99 20.35
C GLN A 5 -14.31 15.73 21.09
N ARG A 6 -15.32 16.25 20.37
CA ARG A 6 -16.57 16.64 21.03
C ARG A 6 -17.25 15.38 21.53
N LEU A 7 -17.39 14.36 20.66
CA LEU A 7 -17.92 12.98 20.84
C LEU A 7 -17.27 12.10 21.96
N VAL A 8 -16.59 12.74 22.92
CA VAL A 8 -16.10 12.21 24.20
C VAL A 8 -16.87 12.75 25.44
N ASN A 9 -17.11 14.07 25.51
CA ASN A 9 -17.36 14.79 26.77
C ASN A 9 -18.79 14.74 27.32
N GLN A 10 -19.65 14.00 26.65
CA GLN A 10 -21.10 14.00 26.82
C GLN A 10 -21.40 12.53 27.26
N GLU A 11 -20.45 11.61 27.52
CA GLU A 11 -20.77 10.25 28.02
C GLU A 11 -20.98 10.16 29.55
N GLN A 12 -20.78 11.27 30.28
CA GLN A 12 -20.64 11.31 31.75
C GLN A 12 -21.96 11.32 32.55
N GLN A 13 -23.09 10.83 32.02
CA GLN A 13 -24.40 11.36 32.47
C GLN A 13 -25.57 10.42 32.77
N SER A 14 -25.40 9.09 32.73
CA SER A 14 -26.51 8.20 33.11
C SER A 14 -26.06 6.91 33.80
N SER A 15 -25.52 7.06 35.01
CA SER A 15 -25.62 6.06 36.08
C SER A 15 -25.48 6.72 37.47
N GLY A 16 -26.57 7.29 38.01
CA GLY A 16 -26.72 7.50 39.46
C GLY A 16 -27.15 6.19 40.13
N ILE A 17 -27.07 5.99 41.45
CA ILE A 17 -27.09 6.91 42.60
C ILE A 17 -26.29 6.20 43.73
N ARG A 18 -25.56 6.79 44.68
CA ARG A 18 -25.53 8.12 45.34
C ARG A 18 -24.05 8.54 45.53
N SER A 19 -23.65 9.81 45.63
CA SER A 19 -24.33 10.95 46.25
C SER A 19 -24.35 12.22 45.39
N SER A 20 -25.14 13.18 45.82
CA SER A 20 -25.56 14.38 45.07
C SER A 20 -24.49 15.45 44.86
N SER A 21 -24.20 15.78 43.59
CA SER A 21 -24.11 17.17 43.12
C SER A 21 -24.32 17.29 41.60
N SER A 22 -25.49 17.83 41.24
CA SER A 22 -25.75 18.75 40.11
C SER A 22 -24.92 18.73 38.80
N LEU A 23 -25.65 18.64 37.68
CA LEU A 23 -25.36 19.21 36.34
C LEU A 23 -24.21 18.55 35.51
N SER A 24 -24.23 18.56 34.17
CA SER A 24 -25.24 19.09 33.23
C SER A 24 -25.18 18.43 31.83
N SER A 25 -26.37 18.15 31.31
CA SER A 25 -26.75 18.00 29.89
C SER A 25 -25.61 17.78 28.90
N THR A 26 -25.29 16.52 28.61
CA THR A 26 -24.57 16.10 27.44
C THR A 26 -24.57 14.52 27.33
N SER A 27 -24.92 13.87 26.17
CA SER A 27 -24.88 12.40 25.82
C SER A 27 -24.06 12.02 24.53
N GLN A 28 -22.72 11.82 24.60
CA GLN A 28 -21.84 11.64 23.41
C GLN A 28 -21.61 10.15 23.30
N ARG A 29 -22.34 9.53 22.39
CA ARG A 29 -21.99 8.19 21.95
C ARG A 29 -20.80 8.33 21.03
N PHE A 30 -19.60 8.16 21.59
CA PHE A 30 -18.38 7.94 20.84
C PHE A 30 -18.69 7.01 19.65
N PRO A 31 -18.06 7.20 18.48
CA PRO A 31 -18.34 6.35 17.35
C PRO A 31 -18.05 4.90 17.75
N SER A 32 -19.10 4.06 17.65
CA SER A 32 -19.04 2.64 17.96
C SER A 32 -17.73 2.03 17.47
N VAL A 33 -17.16 1.11 18.26
CA VAL A 33 -15.89 0.44 17.94
C VAL A 33 -15.85 -0.06 16.49
N GLY A 34 -16.98 -0.53 15.96
CA GLY A 34 -17.12 -0.92 14.55
C GLY A 34 -16.86 0.21 13.53
N TYR A 35 -17.29 1.44 13.81
CA TYR A 35 -17.04 2.61 12.96
C TYR A 35 -15.58 3.10 13.05
N HIS A 36 -14.96 3.01 14.22
CA HIS A 36 -13.52 3.24 14.36
C HIS A 36 -12.69 2.20 13.59
N LEU A 37 -13.08 0.93 13.65
CA LEU A 37 -12.47 -0.14 12.83
C LEU A 37 -12.71 0.06 11.33
N TYR A 38 -13.86 0.60 10.93
CA TYR A 38 -14.16 0.98 9.55
C TYR A 38 -13.21 2.09 9.05
N LEU A 39 -13.07 3.19 9.80
CA LEU A 39 -12.13 4.28 9.45
C LEU A 39 -10.68 3.77 9.41
N LEU A 40 -10.28 2.90 10.33
CA LEU A 40 -8.95 2.30 10.33
C LEU A 40 -8.72 1.41 9.09
N ARG A 41 -9.75 0.68 8.63
CA ARG A 41 -9.72 -0.07 7.37
C ARG A 41 -9.67 0.84 6.14
N GLU A 42 -10.36 1.97 6.14
CA GLU A 42 -10.24 2.99 5.09
C GLU A 42 -8.83 3.60 5.06
N GLN A 43 -8.24 3.86 6.23
CA GLN A 43 -6.87 4.36 6.35
C GLN A 43 -5.83 3.30 5.88
N LEU A 44 -6.10 2.02 6.11
CA LEU A 44 -5.33 0.90 5.55
C LEU A 44 -5.52 0.76 4.03
N SER A 45 -6.72 1.03 3.50
CA SER A 45 -6.95 0.97 2.04
C SER A 45 -6.17 2.03 1.27
N ARG A 46 -5.81 3.16 1.92
CA ARG A 46 -4.89 4.16 1.36
C ARG A 46 -3.45 3.67 1.22
N ARG A 47 -3.07 2.54 1.85
CA ARG A 47 -1.79 1.83 1.56
C ARG A 47 -1.85 1.01 0.26
N ASN A 48 -3.03 0.87 -0.37
CA ASN A 48 -3.19 0.23 -1.68
C ASN A 48 -2.83 1.19 -2.83
N VAL A 49 -1.58 1.68 -2.85
CA VAL A 49 -0.98 2.02 -4.14
C VAL A 49 -0.79 0.68 -4.83
N GLU A 50 -1.77 0.31 -5.66
CA GLU A 50 -1.80 -0.93 -6.43
C GLU A 50 -0.46 -1.13 -7.15
N TYR A 51 0.47 -1.86 -6.53
CA TYR A 51 1.82 -2.07 -7.06
C TYR A 51 1.74 -2.76 -8.43
N MET A 52 0.69 -3.56 -8.65
CA MET A 52 0.28 -4.09 -9.95
C MET A 52 -0.02 -2.98 -10.97
N ARG A 53 -0.88 -2.01 -10.63
CA ARG A 53 -1.26 -0.87 -11.50
C ARG A 53 -0.07 0.06 -11.76
N LEU A 54 0.73 0.34 -10.74
CA LEU A 54 1.97 1.11 -10.85
C LEU A 54 3.01 0.39 -11.73
N SER A 55 3.16 -0.93 -11.58
CA SER A 55 4.09 -1.73 -12.40
C SER A 55 3.62 -1.85 -13.85
N LYS A 56 2.31 -1.98 -14.09
CA LYS A 56 1.71 -1.92 -15.43
C LYS A 56 1.95 -0.56 -16.11
N ALA A 57 1.74 0.55 -15.38
CA ALA A 57 2.01 1.89 -15.89
C ALA A 57 3.50 2.08 -16.22
N LYS A 58 4.40 1.68 -15.31
CA LYS A 58 5.86 1.69 -15.54
C LYS A 58 6.23 0.86 -16.78
N TYR A 59 5.72 -0.37 -16.89
CA TYR A 59 5.96 -1.24 -18.04
C TYR A 59 5.52 -0.59 -19.36
N PHE A 60 4.30 -0.07 -19.43
CA PHE A 60 3.78 0.58 -20.64
C PHE A 60 4.58 1.81 -21.05
N ILE A 61 4.98 2.65 -20.08
CA ILE A 61 5.85 3.80 -20.32
C ILE A 61 7.22 3.35 -20.83
N THR A 62 7.83 2.33 -20.22
CA THR A 62 9.14 1.80 -20.63
C THR A 62 9.09 1.18 -22.03
N GLU A 63 8.10 0.36 -22.37
CA GLU A 63 7.93 -0.22 -23.71
C GLU A 63 7.74 0.89 -24.76
N THR A 64 6.96 1.93 -24.46
CA THR A 64 6.75 3.07 -25.36
C THR A 64 8.04 3.87 -25.59
N LEU A 65 8.84 4.08 -24.55
CA LEU A 65 10.14 4.74 -24.65
C LEU A 65 11.13 3.86 -25.43
N LEU A 66 11.19 2.56 -25.12
CA LEU A 66 12.07 1.60 -25.79
C LEU A 66 11.77 1.52 -27.29
N ALA A 67 10.50 1.45 -27.68
CA ALA A 67 10.10 1.45 -29.10
C ALA A 67 10.57 2.73 -29.82
N LYS A 68 10.42 3.90 -29.19
CA LYS A 68 10.90 5.19 -29.73
C LYS A 68 12.42 5.24 -29.85
N THR A 69 13.14 4.79 -28.82
CA THR A 69 14.61 4.70 -28.82
C THR A 69 15.09 3.77 -29.93
N VAL A 70 14.53 2.56 -30.04
CA VAL A 70 14.88 1.59 -31.09
C VAL A 70 14.56 2.12 -32.49
N SER A 71 13.46 2.85 -32.71
CA SER A 71 13.17 3.48 -34.01
C SER A 71 14.12 4.64 -34.35
N ASN A 72 14.67 5.31 -33.35
CA ASN A 72 15.63 6.41 -33.51
C ASN A 72 17.09 5.93 -33.63
N LEU A 73 17.36 4.66 -33.33
CA LEU A 73 18.69 4.04 -33.27
C LEU A 73 19.35 3.80 -34.65
N LYS A 74 19.08 4.67 -35.63
CA LYS A 74 19.76 4.68 -36.95
C LYS A 74 21.24 5.11 -36.90
N GLY A 75 21.72 5.53 -35.73
CA GLY A 75 23.14 5.56 -35.38
C GLY A 75 23.29 4.94 -33.98
N CYS A 76 24.09 3.88 -33.85
CA CYS A 76 24.18 3.11 -32.60
C CYS A 76 24.97 3.89 -31.54
N ASN A 77 24.26 4.64 -30.71
CA ASN A 77 24.86 5.25 -29.52
C ASN A 77 25.10 4.17 -28.45
N ILE A 78 26.36 4.03 -28.01
CA ILE A 78 26.79 3.05 -27.01
C ILE A 78 25.97 3.15 -25.71
N ASP A 79 25.53 4.34 -25.32
CA ASP A 79 24.77 4.54 -24.10
C ASP A 79 23.31 4.08 -24.22
N GLU A 80 22.73 4.10 -25.42
CA GLU A 80 21.43 3.49 -25.69
C GLU A 80 21.54 1.97 -25.63
N LEU A 81 22.61 1.38 -26.20
CA LEU A 81 22.86 -0.07 -26.10
C LEU A 81 23.08 -0.53 -24.64
N LYS A 82 23.85 0.21 -23.84
CA LYS A 82 23.98 -0.03 -22.38
C LYS A 82 22.61 0.05 -21.69
N THR A 83 21.79 1.03 -22.05
CA THR A 83 20.45 1.23 -21.49
C THR A 83 19.54 0.03 -21.80
N VAL A 84 19.54 -0.47 -23.04
CA VAL A 84 18.80 -1.67 -23.43
C VAL A 84 19.30 -2.91 -22.67
N ASN A 85 20.61 -3.11 -22.56
CA ASN A 85 21.17 -4.23 -21.80
C ASN A 85 20.75 -4.19 -20.31
N ASN A 86 20.81 -3.02 -19.67
CA ASN A 86 20.37 -2.84 -18.29
C ASN A 86 18.89 -3.18 -18.10
N GLN A 87 18.03 -2.79 -19.05
CA GLN A 87 16.60 -3.16 -19.04
C GLN A 87 16.41 -4.68 -19.20
N ILE A 88 17.16 -5.34 -20.09
CA ILE A 88 17.12 -6.80 -20.28
C ILE A 88 17.54 -7.54 -19.00
N VAL A 89 18.63 -7.12 -18.35
CA VAL A 89 19.10 -7.70 -17.09
C VAL A 89 18.05 -7.51 -15.98
N PHE A 90 17.44 -6.32 -15.89
CA PHE A 90 16.40 -6.04 -14.90
C PHE A 90 15.13 -6.87 -15.11
N LYS A 91 14.68 -7.05 -16.37
CA LYS A 91 13.58 -7.94 -16.75
C LYS A 91 13.80 -9.38 -16.27
N HIS A 92 15.02 -9.90 -16.38
CA HIS A 92 15.37 -11.24 -15.87
C HIS A 92 15.36 -11.31 -14.34
N LYS A 93 15.83 -10.28 -13.64
CA LYS A 93 15.74 -10.19 -12.16
C LYS A 93 14.27 -10.21 -11.70
N LEU A 94 13.41 -9.39 -12.31
CA LEU A 94 11.96 -9.36 -12.01
C LEU A 94 11.28 -10.70 -12.27
N LYS A 95 11.58 -11.37 -13.40
CA LYS A 95 11.01 -12.70 -13.72
C LYS A 95 11.32 -13.73 -12.63
N ARG A 96 12.56 -13.73 -12.11
CA ARG A 96 12.97 -14.61 -10.99
C ARG A 96 12.26 -14.26 -9.68
N GLN A 97 12.14 -12.98 -9.33
CA GLN A 97 11.41 -12.54 -8.14
C GLN A 97 9.93 -12.95 -8.19
N ILE A 98 9.25 -12.75 -9.33
CA ILE A 98 7.84 -13.16 -9.53
C ILE A 98 7.68 -14.68 -9.36
N HIS A 99 8.61 -15.48 -9.91
CA HIS A 99 8.57 -16.93 -9.75
C HIS A 99 8.75 -17.37 -8.28
N ARG A 100 9.73 -16.79 -7.55
CA ARG A 100 9.93 -17.02 -6.12
C ARG A 100 8.69 -16.65 -5.29
N LEU A 101 8.09 -15.48 -5.55
CA LEU A 101 6.89 -15.04 -4.83
C LEU A 101 5.70 -15.99 -5.07
N ARG A 102 5.55 -16.56 -6.28
CA ARG A 102 4.55 -17.61 -6.54
C ARG A 102 4.83 -18.90 -5.75
N LYS A 103 6.09 -19.37 -5.68
CA LYS A 103 6.50 -20.54 -4.86
C LYS A 103 6.15 -20.31 -3.38
N LEU A 104 6.44 -19.12 -2.85
CA LEU A 104 6.12 -18.76 -1.47
C LEU A 104 4.60 -18.65 -1.22
N GLN A 105 3.84 -18.10 -2.17
CA GLN A 105 2.38 -18.04 -2.10
C GLN A 105 1.75 -19.44 -2.10
N SER A 106 2.25 -20.40 -2.90
CA SER A 106 1.79 -21.80 -2.87
C SER A 106 2.12 -22.52 -1.56
N LEU A 107 3.13 -22.05 -0.82
CA LEU A 107 3.47 -22.52 0.53
C LEU A 107 2.69 -21.78 1.64
N GLY A 108 1.67 -20.98 1.27
CA GLY A 108 0.83 -20.24 2.21
C GLY A 108 1.45 -18.93 2.74
N ILE A 109 2.69 -18.61 2.39
CA ILE A 109 3.41 -17.41 2.84
C ILE A 109 2.93 -16.20 2.03
N LYS A 110 1.99 -15.45 2.61
CA LYS A 110 1.44 -14.21 2.03
C LYS A 110 2.36 -13.02 2.34
N ASN A 111 2.57 -12.13 1.37
CA ASN A 111 3.38 -10.90 1.49
C ASN A 111 4.87 -11.11 1.85
N ALA A 112 5.52 -12.13 1.29
CA ALA A 112 6.97 -12.30 1.45
C ALA A 112 7.77 -11.11 0.89
N ASN A 113 8.78 -10.64 1.64
CA ASN A 113 9.63 -9.52 1.26
C ASN A 113 10.55 -9.89 0.07
N PRO A 114 10.47 -9.21 -1.09
CA PRO A 114 11.27 -9.51 -2.28
C PRO A 114 12.75 -9.13 -2.16
N HIS A 115 13.14 -8.41 -1.11
CA HIS A 115 14.52 -8.00 -0.81
C HIS A 115 15.24 -8.87 0.22
N MET A 116 14.55 -9.82 0.87
CA MET A 116 15.26 -10.83 1.66
C MET A 116 16.06 -11.70 0.71
N GLU A 117 17.36 -11.87 0.98
CA GLU A 117 18.17 -12.86 0.27
C GLU A 117 17.48 -14.23 0.31
N SER A 118 17.59 -14.97 -0.79
CA SER A 118 17.04 -16.32 -0.82
C SER A 118 17.98 -17.22 -0.04
N THR A 119 17.62 -17.59 1.19
CA THR A 119 18.08 -18.87 1.73
C THR A 119 17.68 -19.94 0.72
N GLU A 120 18.64 -20.78 0.31
CA GLU A 120 18.44 -21.74 -0.77
C GLU A 120 17.33 -22.76 -0.42
N LEU A 121 16.34 -22.91 -1.31
CA LEU A 121 15.14 -23.76 -1.20
C LEU A 121 14.63 -24.22 -2.57
#